data_AF-A0A855X3N7-F1
#
_entry.id   AF-A0A855X3N7-F1
#
_cell.length_a   1.000
_cell.length_b   1.000
_cell.length_c   1.000
_cell.angle_alpha   90.00
_cell.angle_beta   90.00
_cell.angle_gamma   90.00
#
_symmetry.space_group_name_H-M   'P 1'
#
loop_
_entity.id
_entity.type
_entity.pdbx_description
1 polymer ?
#
loop_
_entity_poly.entity_id
_entity_poly.type
_entity_poly.pdbx_seq_one_letter_code
_entity_poly.pdbx_strand_id
1 'polypeptide(L)' 'MKPINVEAVDRVTSNRYEAVIVAAQHARHLNAIRIAKLKRLGESETGLDIESRKITAVSIRDLVEGKVKFQRTDSN' A
#
# COMPACT_ATOMS: atom_id res chain seq x y z
N MET A 1 9.49 9.14 -11.72
CA MET A 1 8.20 8.91 -11.04
C MET A 1 7.41 10.19 -11.10
N LYS A 2 6.11 10.14 -11.46
CA LYS A 2 5.28 11.34 -11.29
C LYS A 2 5.10 11.58 -9.78
N PRO A 3 5.30 12.82 -9.28
CA PRO A 3 5.09 13.11 -7.87
C PRO A 3 3.65 12.76 -7.47
N ILE A 4 3.49 12.19 -6.28
CA ILE A 4 2.15 11.92 -5.72
C ILE A 4 1.51 13.26 -5.41
N ASN A 5 0.34 13.53 -5.99
CA ASN A 5 -0.46 14.67 -5.58
C ASN A 5 -1.07 14.38 -4.20
N VAL A 6 -0.55 15.04 -3.17
CA VAL A 6 -0.97 14.86 -1.78
C VAL A 6 -2.43 15.30 -1.57
N GLU A 7 -2.91 16.28 -2.35
CA GLU A 7 -4.31 16.75 -2.27
C GLU A 7 -5.30 15.70 -2.78
N ALA A 8 -4.85 14.75 -3.60
CA ALA A 8 -5.72 13.68 -4.09
C ALA A 8 -6.11 12.70 -2.97
N VAL A 9 -5.35 12.66 -1.87
CA VAL A 9 -5.64 11.87 -0.68
C VAL A 9 -6.95 12.32 -0.01
N ASP A 10 -7.20 13.64 -0.02
CA ASP A 10 -8.39 14.27 0.56
C ASP A 10 -9.68 13.89 -0.21
N ARG A 11 -9.56 13.27 -1.39
CA ARG A 11 -10.70 12.77 -2.20
C ARG A 11 -11.11 11.34 -1.85
N VAL A 12 -10.22 10.57 -1.24
CA VAL A 12 -10.40 9.12 -0.99
C VAL A 12 -10.61 8.82 0.49
N THR A 13 -10.22 9.75 1.35
CA THR A 13 -10.28 9.61 2.82
C THR A 13 -10.93 10.84 3.43
N SER A 14 -11.53 10.69 4.61
CA SER A 14 -12.22 11.76 5.32
C SER A 14 -11.24 12.84 5.80
N ASN A 15 -9.98 12.47 6.06
CA ASN A 15 -8.91 13.39 6.43
C ASN A 15 -7.53 12.75 6.21
N ARG A 16 -6.49 13.58 6.27
CA ARG A 16 -5.10 13.15 6.05
C ARG A 16 -4.60 12.11 7.06
N TYR A 17 -5.12 12.12 8.29
CA TYR A 17 -4.72 11.14 9.30
C TYR A 17 -5.30 9.75 8.99
N GLU A 18 -6.56 9.68 8.54
CA GLU A 18 -7.17 8.44 8.04
C GLU A 18 -6.33 7.87 6.90
N ALA A 19 -5.91 8.71 5.95
CA ALA A 19 -5.05 8.28 4.87
C ALA A 19 -3.72 7.67 5.31
N VAL A 20 -3.09 8.26 6.32
CA VAL A 20 -1.86 7.70 6.90
C VAL A 20 -2.12 6.31 7.49
N ILE A 21 -3.22 6.15 8.23
CA ILE A 21 -3.58 4.86 8.84
C ILE A 21 -3.86 3.81 7.77
N VAL A 22 -4.70 4.13 6.79
CA VAL A 22 -5.08 3.21 5.70
C VAL A 22 -3.87 2.84 4.85
N ALA A 23 -3.05 3.82 4.45
CA ALA A 23 -1.85 3.57 3.65
C ALA A 23 -0.80 2.74 4.42
N ALA A 24 -0.68 2.91 5.74
CA ALA A 24 0.21 2.12 6.59
C ALA A 24 -0.28 0.68 6.77
N GLN A 25 -1.59 0.47 6.94
CA GLN A 25 -2.19 -0.86 6.97
C GLN A 25 -1.96 -1.61 5.64
N HIS A 26 -2.23 -0.95 4.51
CA HIS A 26 -1.97 -1.51 3.18
C HIS A 26 -0.48 -1.81 2.96
N ALA A 27 0.41 -0.90 3.39
CA ALA A 27 1.86 -1.14 3.32
C ALA A 27 2.29 -2.38 4.13
N ARG A 28 1.76 -2.58 5.34
CA ARG A 28 2.05 -3.77 6.14
C ARG A 28 1.58 -5.05 5.46
N HIS A 29 0.41 -5.02 4.84
CA HIS A 29 -0.12 -6.14 4.07
C HIS A 29 0.78 -6.49 2.88
N LEU A 30 1.15 -5.50 2.07
CA LEU A 30 2.07 -5.70 0.93
C LEU A 30 3.44 -6.21 1.37
N ASN A 31 3.97 -5.70 2.49
CA ASN A 31 5.23 -6.18 3.06
C ASN A 31 5.13 -7.63 3.53
N ALA A 32 4.05 -8.02 4.19
CA ALA A 32 3.83 -9.41 4.59
C ALA A 32 3.80 -10.36 3.39
N ILE A 33 3.10 -9.97 2.31
CA ILE A 33 3.11 -10.72 1.04
C ILE A 33 4.52 -10.81 0.47
N ARG A 34 5.27 -9.70 0.44
CA ARG A 34 6.65 -9.66 -0.07
C ARG A 34 7.57 -10.59 0.72
N ILE A 35 7.51 -10.56 2.04
CA ILE A 35 8.31 -11.44 2.91
C ILE A 35 7.93 -12.91 2.69
N ALA A 36 6.63 -13.22 2.60
CA ALA A 36 6.16 -14.58 2.33
C ALA A 36 6.63 -15.10 0.97
N LYS A 37 6.61 -14.26 -0.08
CA LYS A 37 7.16 -14.58 -1.40
C LYS A 37 8.66 -14.84 -1.31
N LEU A 38 9.43 -13.95 -0.70
CA LEU A 38 10.88 -14.11 -0.52
C LEU A 38 11.22 -15.41 0.23
N LYS A 39 10.47 -15.76 1.27
CA LYS A 39 10.68 -16.98 2.04
C LYS A 39 10.49 -18.24 1.19
N ARG A 40 9.47 -18.26 0.32
CA ARG A 40 9.23 -19.36 -0.63
C ARG A 40 10.28 -19.44 -1.74
N LEU A 41 10.88 -18.32 -2.14
CA LEU A 41 11.92 -18.31 -3.17
C LEU A 41 13.30 -18.68 -2.68
N GLY A 42 13.59 -18.55 -1.39
CA GLY A 42 14.80 -19.16 -0.81
C GLY A 42 14.86 -20.69 -1.00
N GLU A 43 13.75 -21.32 -1.37
CA GLU A 43 13.61 -22.76 -1.62
C GLU A 43 13.68 -23.13 -3.12
N SER A 44 13.56 -22.17 -4.05
CA SER A 44 13.63 -22.38 -5.52
C SER A 44 14.09 -21.11 -6.27
N GLU A 45 15.27 -21.12 -6.91
CA GLU A 45 15.72 -20.07 -7.84
C GLU A 45 15.08 -20.30 -9.23
N THR A 46 14.50 -19.34 -9.95
CA THR A 46 14.99 -18.02 -10.40
C THR A 46 13.81 -17.17 -10.93
N GLY A 47 13.97 -15.84 -10.91
CA GLY A 47 13.14 -14.90 -11.67
C GLY A 47 11.92 -14.33 -10.94
N LEU A 48 12.12 -13.26 -10.17
CA LEU A 48 11.01 -12.44 -9.67
C LEU A 48 11.09 -11.00 -10.16
N ASP A 49 9.94 -10.51 -10.65
CA ASP A 49 9.59 -9.10 -10.62
C ASP A 49 9.30 -8.69 -9.16
N ILE A 50 10.36 -8.41 -8.41
CA ILE A 50 10.25 -7.84 -7.08
C ILE A 50 10.05 -6.35 -7.24
N GLU A 51 8.95 -5.86 -6.71
CA GLU A 51 8.71 -4.43 -6.53
C GLU A 51 9.90 -3.75 -5.82
N SER A 52 10.75 -3.07 -6.59
CA SER A 52 11.95 -2.41 -6.08
C SER A 52 11.62 -1.13 -5.32
N ARG A 53 10.42 -0.57 -5.53
CA ARG A 53 9.97 0.65 -4.88
C ARG A 53 9.72 0.41 -3.39
N LYS A 54 9.86 1.48 -2.61
CA LYS A 54 9.48 1.49 -1.20
C LYS A 54 7.98 1.22 -1.09
N ILE A 55 7.60 0.22 -0.29
CA ILE A 55 6.21 -0.24 -0.15
C ILE A 55 5.29 0.88 0.33
N THR A 56 5.79 1.82 1.15
CA THR A 56 5.05 3.00 1.58
C THR A 56 4.68 3.94 0.42
N ALA A 57 5.58 4.13 -0.55
CA ALA A 57 5.29 4.94 -1.73
C ALA A 57 4.29 4.25 -2.67
N VAL A 58 4.36 2.91 -2.73
CA VAL A 58 3.37 2.10 -3.47
C VAL A 58 2.00 2.21 -2.79
N SER A 59 1.94 2.08 -1.47
CA SER A 59 0.66 2.07 -0.76
C SER A 59 -0.07 3.41 -0.78
N ILE A 60 0.65 4.53 -0.70
CA ILE A 60 0.06 5.87 -0.85
C ILE A 60 -0.50 6.05 -2.26
N ARG A 61 0.23 5.60 -3.29
CA ARG A 61 -0.26 5.67 -4.67
C ARG A 61 -1.50 4.82 -4.88
N ASP A 62 -1.49 3.57 -4.40
CA ASP A 62 -2.65 2.68 -4.51
C ASP A 62 -3.89 3.28 -3.83
N LEU A 63 -3.70 3.94 -2.68
CA LEU A 63 -4.76 4.65 -1.99
C LEU A 63 -5.32 5.80 -2.85
N VAL A 64 -4.45 6.67 -3.36
CA VAL A 64 -4.84 7.82 -4.20
C VAL A 64 -5.53 7.38 -5.50
N GLU A 65 -5.10 6.26 -6.07
CA GLU A 65 -5.68 5.67 -7.28
C GLU A 65 -6.98 4.88 -7.01
N GLY A 66 -7.47 4.85 -5.76
CA GLY A 66 -8.71 4.16 -5.38
C GLY A 66 -8.63 2.63 -5.43
N LYS A 67 -7.41 2.06 -5.45
CA LYS A 67 -7.17 0.61 -5.48
C LYS A 67 -7.30 -0.05 -4.12
N VAL A 68 -7.31 0.74 -3.04
CA VAL A 68 -7.42 0.28 -1.66
C VAL A 68 -8.86 0.41 -1.19
N LYS A 69 -9.49 -0.72 -0.86
CA LYS A 69 -10.80 -0.75 -0.18
C LYS A 69 -10.57 -0.87 1.32
N PHE A 70 -11.26 -0.04 2.11
CA PHE A 70 -11.18 -0.08 3.58
C PHE A 70 -12.56 0.24 4.18
N GLN A 71 -12.79 -0.26 5.39
CA GLN A 71 -14.03 -0.05 6.14
C GLN A 71 -13.75 0.91 7.30
N ARG A 72 -14.68 1.83 7.54
CA ARG A 72 -14.71 2.64 8.76
C ARG A 72 -15.52 1.86 9.80
N THR A 73 -14.97 1.71 11.00
CA THR A 73 -15.67 1.03 12.10
C THR A 73 -16.84 1.88 12.63
N ASP A 74 -16.89 3.16 12.26
CA ASP A 74 -17.92 4.10 12.69
C ASP A 74 -18.88 4.44 11.53
N SER A 75 -20.05 3.81 11.59
CA SER A 75 -21.32 4.34 11.05
C SER A 75 -22.44 3.94 12.04
N ASN A 76 -22.50 4.64 13.17
CA ASN A 76 -23.74 4.82 13.93
C ASN A 76 -24.32 6.18 13.57
#